data_AF-A0A367XFU7-F1
#
_entry.id   AF-A0A367XFU7-F1
#
_cell.length_a   1.000
_cell.length_b   1.000
_cell.length_c   1.000
_cell.angle_alpha   90.00
_cell.angle_beta   90.00
_cell.angle_gamma   90.00
#
_symmetry.space_group_name_H-M   'P 1'
#
loop_
_entity.id
_entity.type
_entity.pdbx_description
1 polymer ?
#
loop_
_entity_poly.entity_id
_entity_poly.type
_entity_poly.pdbx_seq_one_letter_code
_entity_poly.pdbx_strand_id
1 'polypeptide(L)'
;MTLFSGFVTYLIIWWLVLFTVLPVGVKQQEVVEKGHDSGAPQNPHMWKKILATSLISGILWAIAYFVITSGLIDIRPAADAFK
;
A
#
# COMPACT_ATOMS: atom_id res chain seq x y z
N MET A 1 -12.25 15.20 7.17
CA MET A 1 -11.18 14.30 7.68
C MET A 1 -10.32 15.06 8.68
N THR A 2 -10.02 14.48 9.85
CA THR A 2 -9.05 15.07 10.79
C THR A 2 -7.62 14.72 10.36
N LEU A 3 -6.63 15.50 10.80
CA LEU A 3 -5.22 15.28 10.44
C LEU A 3 -4.71 13.91 10.94
N PHE A 4 -5.09 13.53 12.15
CA PHE A 4 -4.79 12.20 12.71
C PHE A 4 -5.42 11.07 11.89
N SER A 5 -6.71 11.17 11.58
CA SER A 5 -7.40 10.15 10.77
C SER A 5 -6.78 10.04 9.37
N GLY A 6 -6.45 11.17 8.73
CA GLY A 6 -5.81 11.17 7.42
C GLY A 6 -4.45 10.49 7.43
N PHE A 7 -3.63 10.74 8.45
CA PHE A 7 -2.33 10.09 8.62
C PHE A 7 -2.46 8.58 8.85
N VAL A 8 -3.37 8.14 9.73
CA VAL A 8 -3.60 6.72 9.99
C VAL A 8 -4.08 6.00 8.73
N THR A 9 -5.01 6.58 7.98
CA THR A 9 -5.47 6.02 6.70
C THR A 9 -4.32 5.91 5.69
N TYR A 10 -3.48 6.94 5.57
CA TYR A 10 -2.30 6.90 4.71
C TYR A 10 -1.35 5.77 5.13
N LEU A 11 -1.07 5.64 6.42
CA LEU A 11 -0.21 4.60 6.96
C LEU A 11 -0.73 3.20 6.59
N ILE A 12 -2.02 2.92 6.82
CA ILE A 12 -2.63 1.62 6.50
C ILE A 12 -2.52 1.33 4.99
N ILE A 13 -2.86 2.29 4.13
CA ILE A 13 -2.74 2.14 2.67
C ILE A 13 -1.28 1.88 2.29
N TRP A 14 -0.34 2.65 2.84
CA TRP A 14 1.09 2.51 2.56
C TRP A 14 1.60 1.11 2.93
N TRP A 15 1.21 0.56 4.08
CA TRP A 15 1.57 -0.80 4.49
C TRP A 15 1.00 -1.87 3.56
N LEU A 16 -0.26 -1.75 3.14
CA LEU A 16 -0.87 -2.70 2.20
C LEU A 16 -0.19 -2.68 0.82
N VAL A 17 0.14 -1.49 0.33
CA VAL A 17 0.87 -1.32 -0.92
C VAL A 17 2.29 -1.87 -0.81
N LEU A 18 2.98 -1.67 0.32
CA LEU A 18 4.31 -2.22 0.55
C LEU A 18 4.32 -3.75 0.35
N PHE A 19 3.38 -4.44 0.98
CA PHE A 19 3.24 -5.90 0.82
C PHE A 19 2.87 -6.32 -0.60
N THR A 20 2.12 -5.49 -1.32
CA THR A 20 1.76 -5.75 -2.73
C THR A 20 2.97 -5.56 -3.66
N VAL A 21 3.84 -4.58 -3.39
CA VAL A 21 5.00 -4.25 -4.22
C VAL A 21 6.21 -5.16 -3.93
N LEU A 22 6.36 -5.66 -2.70
CA LEU A 22 7.45 -6.54 -2.30
C LEU A 22 7.67 -7.75 -3.22
N PRO A 23 6.65 -8.57 -3.58
CA PRO A 23 6.82 -9.74 -4.44
C PRO A 23 7.10 -9.38 -5.91
N VAL A 24 6.91 -8.11 -6.30
CA VAL A 24 7.13 -7.68 -7.68
C VAL A 24 8.63 -7.62 -7.98
N GLY A 25 9.03 -8.26 -9.08
CA GLY A 25 10.40 -8.20 -9.60
C GLY A 25 11.43 -8.99 -8.78
N VAL A 26 11.00 -9.97 -7.97
CA VAL A 26 11.93 -10.92 -7.34
C VAL A 26 12.47 -11.86 -8.42
N LYS A 27 13.74 -11.70 -8.78
CA LYS A 27 14.48 -12.62 -9.64
C LYS A 27 15.45 -13.43 -8.77
N GLN A 28 15.28 -14.75 -8.77
CA GLN A 28 16.18 -15.68 -8.10
C GLN A 28 17.47 -15.83 -8.93
N GLN A 29 18.58 -16.14 -8.26
CA GLN A 29 19.84 -16.45 -8.94
C GLN A 29 19.75 -17.84 -9.59
N GLU A 30 20.08 -17.96 -10.87
CA GLU A 30 20.13 -19.27 -11.58
C GLU A 30 21.29 -20.15 -11.12
N VAL A 31 22.37 -19.53 -10.61
CA VAL A 31 23.54 -20.23 -10.06
C VAL A 31 23.63 -19.90 -8.58
N VAL A 32 23.22 -20.85 -7.74
CA VAL A 32 23.34 -20.75 -6.28
C VAL A 32 24.76 -21.15 -5.89
N GLU A 33 25.59 -20.19 -5.50
CA GLU A 33 26.91 -20.48 -4.92
C GLU A 33 26.77 -21.17 -3.55
N LYS A 34 27.72 -22.05 -3.22
CA LYS A 34 27.67 -22.87 -2.01
C LYS A 34 27.68 -21.98 -0.75
N GLY A 35 26.55 -21.90 -0.04
CA GLY A 35 26.37 -21.03 1.13
C GLY A 35 25.38 -19.88 0.91
N HIS A 36 24.92 -19.65 -0.31
CA HIS A 36 23.83 -18.73 -0.60
C HIS A 36 22.47 -19.41 -0.44
N ASP A 37 21.50 -18.69 0.13
CA ASP A 37 20.11 -19.12 0.12
C ASP A 37 19.53 -18.98 -1.31
N SER A 38 18.97 -20.07 -1.84
CA SER A 38 18.35 -20.13 -3.17
C SER A 38 17.27 -19.06 -3.41
N GLY A 39 16.66 -18.55 -2.34
CA GLY A 39 15.64 -17.51 -2.39
C GLY A 39 16.16 -16.07 -2.42
N ALA A 40 17.45 -15.83 -2.18
CA ALA A 40 18.00 -14.48 -2.06
C ALA A 40 18.03 -13.76 -3.44
N PRO A 41 17.37 -12.60 -3.59
CA PRO A 41 17.42 -11.84 -4.84
C PRO A 41 18.83 -11.31 -5.10
N GLN A 42 19.32 -11.49 -6.33
CA GLN A 42 20.68 -11.07 -6.72
C GLN A 42 20.92 -9.56 -6.55
N ASN A 43 19.86 -8.75 -6.63
CA ASN A 43 19.96 -7.30 -6.53
C ASN A 43 18.64 -6.69 -5.99
N PRO A 44 18.49 -6.53 -4.66
CA PRO A 44 17.21 -6.21 -4.02
C PRO A 44 16.58 -4.88 -4.42
N HIS A 45 17.38 -3.91 -4.94
CA HIS A 45 16.95 -2.56 -5.34
C HIS A 45 15.89 -1.94 -4.39
N MET A 46 16.05 -2.11 -3.07
CA MET A 46 15.03 -1.80 -2.07
C MET A 46 14.52 -0.37 -2.16
N TRP A 47 15.40 0.59 -2.47
CA TRP A 47 15.05 2.00 -2.63
C TRP A 47 14.01 2.24 -3.73
N LYS A 48 14.09 1.52 -4.86
CA LYS A 48 13.10 1.62 -5.94
C LYS A 48 11.74 1.11 -5.49
N LYS A 49 11.71 0.05 -4.69
CA LYS A 49 10.47 -0.53 -4.15
C LYS A 49 9.79 0.39 -3.14
N ILE A 50 10.57 1.04 -2.26
CA ILE A 50 10.05 2.01 -1.28
C ILE A 50 9.50 3.25 -1.97
N LEU A 51 10.19 3.76 -3.01
CA LEU A 51 9.74 4.92 -3.77
C LEU A 51 8.44 4.60 -4.55
N ALA A 52 8.39 3.44 -5.22
CA ALA A 52 7.19 2.98 -5.91
C ALA A 52 6.02 2.81 -4.94
N THR A 53 6.26 2.20 -3.77
CA THR A 53 5.25 2.03 -2.71
C THR A 53 4.66 3.37 -2.28
N SER A 54 5.52 4.35 -2.01
CA SER A 54 5.10 5.67 -1.51
C SER A 54 4.32 6.47 -2.56
N LEU A 55 4.69 6.35 -3.84
CA LEU A 55 3.98 7.01 -4.95
C LEU A 55 2.59 6.38 -5.14
N ILE A 56 2.51 5.04 -5.20
CA ILE A 56 1.25 4.31 -5.37
C ILE A 56 0.32 4.56 -4.18
N SER A 57 0.84 4.50 -2.95
CA SER A 57 0.04 4.76 -1.75
C SER A 57 -0.44 6.22 -1.68
N GLY A 58 0.39 7.17 -2.11
CA GLY A 58 0.01 8.59 -2.18
C GLY A 58 -1.17 8.83 -3.12
N ILE A 59 -1.16 8.19 -4.29
CA ILE A 59 -2.27 8.25 -5.26
C ILE A 59 -3.54 7.63 -4.67
N LEU A 60 -3.45 6.42 -4.11
CA LEU A 60 -4.59 5.74 -3.51
C LEU A 60 -5.18 6.51 -2.34
N TRP A 61 -4.34 7.09 -1.49
CA TRP A 61 -4.78 7.92 -0.38
C TRP A 61 -5.45 9.21 -0.86
N ALA A 62 -4.93 9.87 -1.90
CA ALA A 62 -5.55 11.06 -2.47
C ALA A 62 -6.96 10.76 -3.01
N ILE A 63 -7.12 9.62 -3.69
CA ILE A 63 -8.44 9.14 -4.16
C ILE A 63 -9.36 8.88 -2.96
N ALA A 64 -8.89 8.14 -1.95
CA ALA A 64 -9.68 7.85 -0.76
C ALA A 64 -10.10 9.14 -0.02
N TYR A 65 -9.18 10.09 0.14
CA TYR A 65 -9.46 11.38 0.76
C TYR A 65 -10.54 12.14 -0.01
N PHE A 66 -10.43 12.21 -1.34
CA PHE A 66 -11.41 12.87 -2.19
C PHE A 66 -12.78 12.21 -2.08
N VAL A 67 -12.85 10.89 -2.18
CA VAL A 67 -14.12 10.15 -2.06
C VAL A 67 -14.78 10.41 -0.71
N ILE A 68 -14.04 10.35 0.39
CA ILE A 68 -14.66 10.52 1.72
C ILE A 68 -15.04 11.98 2.00
N THR A 69 -14.30 12.96 1.46
CA THR A 69 -14.62 14.39 1.64
C THR A 69 -15.71 14.90 0.71
N SER A 70 -15.89 14.27 -0.46
CA SER A 70 -16.89 14.66 -1.45
C SER A 70 -18.34 14.47 -1.00
N GLY A 71 -18.59 13.70 0.08
CA GLY A 71 -19.94 13.38 0.54
C GLY A 71 -20.75 12.54 -0.47
N LEU A 72 -20.10 11.99 -1.52
CA LEU A 72 -20.75 11.22 -2.58
C LEU A 72 -21.28 9.85 -2.11
N ILE A 73 -20.77 9.33 -0.99
CA ILE A 73 -21.14 8.03 -0.44
C ILE A 73 -21.72 8.24 0.96
N ASP A 74 -23.03 8.08 1.08
CA ASP A 74 -23.70 8.05 2.37
C ASP A 74 -23.67 6.61 2.91
N ILE A 75 -22.78 6.35 3.88
CA ILE A 75 -22.60 5.02 4.47
C ILE A 75 -23.70 4.76 5.53
N ARG A 76 -24.67 5.67 5.68
CA ARG A 76 -25.78 5.56 6.64
C ARG A 76 -27.15 5.70 5.96
N PRO A 77 -27.66 4.69 5.25
CA PRO A 77 -29.08 4.65 4.88
C PRO A 77 -29.96 3.95 5.93
N ALA A 78 -29.39 3.06 6.77
CA ALA A 78 -30.20 2.06 7.47
C ALA A 78 -30.48 2.35 8.96
N ALA A 79 -29.75 3.26 9.60
CA ALA A 79 -29.97 3.58 11.01
C ALA A 79 -31.27 4.37 11.26
N ASP A 80 -31.78 5.02 10.21
CA ASP A 80 -32.91 5.93 10.28
C ASP A 80 -34.24 5.21 9.97
N ALA A 81 -34.18 3.96 9.51
CA ALA A 81 -35.35 3.15 9.15
C ALA A 81 -36.08 2.51 10.34
N PHE A 82 -35.52 2.61 11.55
CA PHE A 82 -36.06 2.02 12.78
C PHE A 82 -36.40 3.06 13.86
N LYS A 83 -36.49 4.34 13.49
CA LYS A 83 -36.89 5.44 14.37
C LYS A 83 -38.23 6.01 13.94
#